data_AF-A0A852ZGJ9-F1
#
_entry.id   AF-A0A852ZGJ9-F1
#
_cell.length_a   1.000
_cell.length_b   1.000
_cell.length_c   1.000
_cell.angle_alpha   90.00
_cell.angle_beta   90.00
_cell.angle_gamma   90.00
#
_symmetry.space_group_name_H-M   'P 1'
#
loop_
_entity.id
_entity.type
_entity.pdbx_description
1 polymer ?
#
loop_
_entity_poly.entity_id
_entity_poly.type
_entity_poly.pdbx_seq_one_letter_code
_entity_poly.pdbx_strand_id
1 'polypeptide(L)'
;MQGRAHGILVYRDGEPVGWCKYGPVDELPIAGLAKPGRKIANQAHDPTSQWRIPCFVTHKQHRGQGIARTALAAALESIQGNGGGWVEATPLAGTYSLPQRYHQLAKTYGKDSPEAQKYLEEWPTIVVRGIGRVPAERGGFGSRAWVGTVSMFERHGFEAVEIVRGSRVLMRRHL
;
A
#
# COMPACT_ATOMS: atom_id res chain seq x y z
N MET A 1 -4.65 25.70 -9.52
CA MET A 1 -4.54 24.22 -9.48
C MET A 1 -4.97 23.70 -10.84
N GLN A 2 -4.19 22.85 -11.52
CA GLN A 2 -4.44 22.44 -12.92
C GLN A 2 -5.40 21.23 -13.08
N GLY A 3 -6.23 20.89 -12.10
CA GLY A 3 -7.25 19.83 -12.27
C GLY A 3 -6.72 18.40 -12.49
N ARG A 4 -5.43 18.13 -12.27
CA ARG A 4 -4.75 16.84 -12.53
C ARG A 4 -4.90 15.80 -11.41
N ALA A 5 -5.99 15.83 -10.65
CA ALA A 5 -6.20 14.91 -9.54
C ALA A 5 -7.16 13.80 -9.97
N HIS A 6 -6.63 12.60 -10.20
CA HIS A 6 -7.45 11.42 -10.47
C HIS A 6 -7.74 10.66 -9.17
N GLY A 7 -9.01 10.35 -8.95
CA GLY A 7 -9.38 9.48 -7.86
C GLY A 7 -10.84 9.07 -7.86
N ILE A 8 -11.10 7.97 -7.17
CA ILE A 8 -12.42 7.41 -6.98
C ILE A 8 -12.89 7.78 -5.59
N LEU A 9 -14.07 8.40 -5.51
CA LEU A 9 -14.78 8.62 -4.25
C LEU A 9 -15.88 7.56 -4.12
N VAL A 10 -15.86 6.80 -3.02
CA VAL A 10 -16.84 5.75 -2.73
C VAL A 10 -17.88 6.30 -1.78
N TYR A 11 -19.15 6.19 -2.18
CA TYR A 11 -20.29 6.60 -1.39
C TYR A 11 -21.05 5.40 -0.81
N ARG A 12 -21.67 5.61 0.34
CA ARG A 12 -22.66 4.72 0.92
C ARG A 12 -23.79 5.56 1.51
N ASP A 13 -25.02 5.28 1.11
CA ASP A 13 -26.22 5.99 1.60
C ASP A 13 -26.11 7.52 1.48
N GLY A 14 -25.48 8.00 0.40
CA GLY A 14 -25.26 9.43 0.14
C GLY A 14 -24.02 10.04 0.82
N GLU A 15 -23.32 9.29 1.67
CA GLU A 15 -22.14 9.76 2.40
C GLU A 15 -20.82 9.26 1.78
N PRO A 16 -19.77 10.11 1.66
CA PRO A 16 -18.46 9.68 1.17
C PRO A 16 -17.73 8.87 2.26
N VAL A 17 -17.50 7.59 1.98
CA VAL A 17 -16.91 6.63 2.94
C VAL A 17 -15.52 6.14 2.56
N GLY A 18 -15.06 6.40 1.34
CA GLY A 18 -13.72 6.02 0.91
C GLY A 18 -13.20 6.78 -0.29
N TRP A 19 -11.88 6.74 -0.47
CA TRP A 19 -11.17 7.37 -1.57
C TRP A 19 -10.05 6.47 -2.06
N CYS A 20 -9.83 6.43 -3.37
CA CYS A 20 -8.65 5.84 -3.99
C CYS A 20 -8.01 6.87 -4.93
N LYS A 21 -6.76 7.26 -4.65
CA LYS A 21 -6.00 8.06 -5.62
C LYS A 21 -5.44 7.12 -6.68
N TYR A 22 -5.49 7.53 -7.94
CA TYR A 22 -4.76 6.88 -9.04
C TYR A 22 -4.28 7.96 -10.01
N GLY A 23 -3.66 7.58 -11.12
CA GLY A 23 -3.26 8.50 -12.18
C GLY A 23 -1.99 8.05 -12.91
N PRO A 24 -1.59 8.79 -13.95
CA PRO A 24 -0.32 8.58 -14.62
C PRO A 24 0.86 8.68 -13.66
N VAL A 25 1.90 7.88 -13.91
CA VAL A 25 3.10 7.82 -13.04
C VAL A 25 3.80 9.17 -12.90
N ASP A 26 3.84 9.96 -13.98
CA ASP A 26 4.46 11.29 -14.03
C ASP A 26 3.69 12.35 -13.22
N GLU A 27 2.40 12.12 -12.97
CA GLU A 27 1.56 12.97 -12.11
C GLU A 27 1.58 12.56 -10.63
N LEU A 28 2.07 11.35 -10.33
CA LEU A 28 2.01 10.75 -8.99
C LEU A 28 3.40 10.50 -8.40
N PRO A 29 4.12 11.54 -7.95
CA PRO A 29 5.40 11.37 -7.27
C PRO A 29 5.29 10.51 -6.00
N ILE A 30 6.24 9.58 -5.79
CA ILE A 30 6.33 8.82 -4.54
C ILE A 30 7.03 9.68 -3.48
N ALA A 31 6.26 10.28 -2.58
CA ALA A 31 6.78 10.83 -1.34
C ALA A 31 7.01 9.69 -0.33
N GLY A 32 8.27 9.36 0.00
CA GLY A 32 8.61 8.41 1.08
C GLY A 32 9.60 7.28 0.76
N LEU A 33 10.04 7.16 -0.50
CA LEU A 33 11.24 6.39 -0.88
C LEU A 33 12.49 7.27 -1.02
N ALA A 34 12.32 8.59 -1.07
CA ALA A 34 13.42 9.53 -0.93
C ALA A 34 13.99 9.45 0.49
N LYS A 35 15.26 9.02 0.62
CA LYS A 35 16.08 9.33 1.78
C LYS A 35 16.07 10.86 1.99
N PRO A 36 16.24 11.39 3.21
CA PRO A 36 16.47 12.82 3.43
C PRO A 36 17.56 13.30 2.45
N GLY A 37 17.23 14.29 1.61
CA GLY A 37 18.17 14.85 0.62
C GLY A 37 18.13 14.28 -0.80
N ARG A 38 17.22 13.37 -1.15
CA ARG A 38 17.05 12.90 -2.56
C ARG A 38 15.76 13.44 -3.19
N LYS A 39 15.84 13.89 -4.44
CA LYS A 39 14.69 14.39 -5.21
C LYS A 39 13.60 13.32 -5.30
N ILE A 40 12.36 13.79 -5.21
CA ILE A 40 11.16 13.02 -5.51
C ILE A 40 11.35 12.32 -6.87
N ALA A 41 11.34 10.99 -6.89
CA ALA A 41 11.45 10.24 -8.12
C ALA A 41 10.09 10.25 -8.83
N ASN A 42 9.97 11.03 -9.90
CA ASN A 42 8.87 10.95 -10.87
C ASN A 42 9.10 9.76 -11.81
N GLN A 43 9.37 8.59 -11.25
CA GLN A 43 9.66 7.38 -12.00
C GLN A 43 8.83 6.24 -11.43
N ALA A 44 8.28 5.44 -12.33
CA ALA A 44 7.75 4.13 -12.00
C ALA A 44 8.84 3.29 -11.33
N HIS A 45 8.45 2.33 -10.49
CA HIS A 45 9.41 1.30 -10.09
C HIS A 45 9.84 0.50 -11.33
N ASP A 46 8.88 0.21 -12.20
CA ASP A 46 9.14 -0.35 -13.52
C ASP A 46 8.86 0.70 -14.61
N PRO A 47 9.88 1.13 -15.38
CA PRO A 47 9.74 2.17 -16.41
C PRO A 47 8.63 1.93 -17.45
N THR A 48 8.17 0.69 -17.60
CA THR A 48 7.08 0.34 -18.52
C THR A 48 5.68 0.58 -17.94
N SER A 49 5.55 1.04 -16.69
CA SER A 49 4.25 1.35 -16.07
C SER A 49 3.77 2.75 -16.45
N GLN A 50 2.55 2.84 -16.95
CA GLN A 50 1.90 4.11 -17.28
C GLN A 50 1.12 4.67 -16.08
N TRP A 51 0.54 3.79 -15.26
CA TRP A 51 -0.39 4.16 -14.20
C TRP A 51 0.09 3.72 -12.82
N ARG A 52 -0.36 4.44 -11.79
CA ARG A 52 -0.03 4.14 -10.39
C ARG A 52 -1.25 4.27 -9.49
N ILE A 53 -1.35 3.38 -8.49
CA ILE A 53 -2.32 3.46 -7.40
C ILE A 53 -1.58 3.62 -6.06
N PRO A 54 -1.35 4.87 -5.58
CA PRO A 54 -0.48 5.11 -4.44
C PRO A 54 -1.15 4.94 -3.08
N CYS A 55 -2.45 5.22 -2.95
CA CYS A 55 -3.11 5.16 -1.65
C CYS A 55 -4.63 5.03 -1.69
N PHE A 56 -5.15 4.55 -0.56
CA PHE A 56 -6.57 4.49 -0.25
C PHE A 56 -6.83 5.14 1.11
N VAL A 57 -8.01 5.70 1.26
CA VAL A 57 -8.55 6.17 2.54
C VAL A 57 -9.91 5.52 2.73
N THR A 58 -10.19 5.03 3.94
CA THR A 58 -11.50 4.51 4.30
C THR A 58 -11.91 5.10 5.65
N HIS A 59 -13.13 5.64 5.69
CA HIS A 59 -13.70 6.20 6.89
C HIS A 59 -13.69 5.17 8.02
N LYS A 60 -13.35 5.58 9.24
CA LYS A 60 -13.02 4.66 10.35
C LYS A 60 -14.16 3.68 10.68
N GLN A 61 -15.41 4.14 10.58
CA GLN A 61 -16.61 3.34 10.86
C GLN A 61 -16.96 2.36 9.73
N HIS A 62 -16.36 2.51 8.55
CA HIS A 62 -16.60 1.65 7.38
C HIS A 62 -15.41 0.75 7.02
N ARG A 63 -14.41 0.64 7.92
CA ARG A 63 -13.27 -0.27 7.73
C ARG A 63 -13.70 -1.72 7.84
N GLY A 64 -12.97 -2.61 7.17
CA GLY A 64 -13.27 -4.04 7.12
C GLY A 64 -14.48 -4.40 6.24
N GLN A 65 -15.18 -3.42 5.67
CA GLN A 65 -16.39 -3.63 4.87
C GLN A 65 -16.13 -3.64 3.36
N GLY A 66 -14.87 -3.77 2.94
CA GLY A 66 -14.51 -3.87 1.52
C GLY A 66 -14.42 -2.56 0.74
N ILE A 67 -14.62 -1.39 1.36
CA ILE A 67 -14.61 -0.07 0.69
C ILE A 67 -13.35 0.15 -0.18
N ALA A 68 -12.15 -0.15 0.34
CA ALA A 68 -10.91 0.02 -0.43
C ALA A 68 -10.83 -0.91 -1.65
N ARG A 69 -11.41 -2.12 -1.60
CA ARG A 69 -11.51 -3.00 -2.78
C ARG A 69 -12.46 -2.40 -3.82
N THR A 70 -13.62 -1.91 -3.39
CA THR A 70 -14.57 -1.25 -4.30
C THR A 70 -13.90 -0.07 -5.00
N ALA A 71 -13.14 0.74 -4.25
CA ALA A 71 -12.40 1.86 -4.81
C ALA A 71 -11.30 1.40 -5.80
N LEU A 72 -10.58 0.30 -5.49
CA LEU A 72 -9.58 -0.29 -6.38
C LEU A 72 -10.22 -0.76 -7.70
N ALA A 73 -11.32 -1.52 -7.63
CA ALA A 73 -12.01 -2.00 -8.82
C ALA A 73 -12.42 -0.85 -9.74
N ALA A 74 -13.08 0.17 -9.19
CA ALA A 74 -13.49 1.36 -9.95
C ALA A 74 -12.29 2.17 -10.50
N ALA A 75 -11.17 2.20 -9.78
CA ALA A 75 -9.96 2.86 -10.28
C ALA A 75 -9.39 2.11 -11.51
N LEU A 76 -9.38 0.78 -11.48
CA LEU A 76 -8.94 -0.03 -12.62
C LEU A 76 -9.88 0.11 -13.82
N GLU A 77 -11.19 0.13 -13.60
CA GLU A 77 -12.18 0.42 -14.65
C GLU A 77 -11.95 1.80 -15.29
N SER A 78 -11.70 2.82 -14.46
CA SER A 78 -11.39 4.15 -14.98
C SER A 78 -10.07 4.18 -15.75
N ILE A 79 -9.02 3.51 -15.28
CA ILE A 79 -7.75 3.40 -16.02
C ILE A 79 -7.96 2.72 -17.37
N GLN A 80 -8.71 1.61 -17.40
CA GLN A 80 -9.06 0.91 -18.64
C GLN A 80 -9.76 1.86 -19.63
N GLY A 81 -10.76 2.62 -19.15
CA GLY A 81 -11.50 3.59 -19.97
C GLY A 81 -10.65 4.77 -20.47
N ASN A 82 -9.49 5.02 -19.86
CA ASN A 82 -8.54 6.06 -20.26
C ASN A 82 -7.34 5.51 -21.05
N GLY A 83 -7.49 4.33 -21.67
CA GLY A 83 -6.49 3.76 -22.57
C GLY A 83 -5.68 2.59 -21.98
N GLY A 84 -5.87 2.27 -20.70
CA GLY A 84 -5.26 1.09 -20.08
C GLY A 84 -3.73 1.11 -20.06
N GLY A 85 -3.13 -0.07 -20.02
CA GLY A 85 -1.69 -0.29 -19.90
C GLY A 85 -1.27 -0.86 -18.55
N TRP A 86 0.02 -0.80 -18.26
CA TRP A 86 0.58 -1.31 -17.03
C TRP A 86 0.30 -0.38 -15.85
N VAL A 87 -0.30 -0.95 -14.81
CA VAL A 87 -0.58 -0.31 -13.52
C VAL A 87 0.36 -0.87 -12.47
N GLU A 88 0.98 0.00 -11.68
CA GLU A 88 1.78 -0.40 -10.51
C GLU A 88 1.19 0.07 -9.17
N ALA A 89 1.44 -0.72 -8.13
CA ALA A 89 1.15 -0.38 -6.74
C ALA A 89 2.24 -0.95 -5.82
N THR A 90 2.36 -0.39 -4.61
CA THR A 90 3.30 -0.88 -3.59
C THR A 90 2.60 -1.25 -2.27
N PRO A 91 1.69 -2.24 -2.27
CA PRO A 91 0.98 -2.64 -1.06
C PRO A 91 1.89 -3.28 -0.01
N LEU A 92 1.34 -3.44 1.19
CA LEU A 92 2.00 -4.09 2.31
C LEU A 92 1.72 -5.61 2.31
N ALA A 93 2.75 -6.39 2.63
CA ALA A 93 2.64 -7.80 2.97
C ALA A 93 1.93 -7.94 4.32
N GLY A 94 0.59 -7.83 4.33
CA GLY A 94 -0.25 -7.89 5.52
C GLY A 94 0.11 -6.85 6.58
N THR A 95 -0.65 -6.81 7.67
CA THR A 95 -0.38 -5.92 8.80
C THR A 95 -0.69 -6.64 10.09
N TYR A 96 0.22 -6.55 11.05
CA TYR A 96 -0.02 -6.99 12.42
C TYR A 96 0.18 -5.81 13.34
N SER A 97 -0.79 -5.56 14.22
CA SER A 97 -0.55 -4.67 15.36
C SER A 97 0.62 -5.23 16.17
N LEU A 98 1.51 -4.34 16.62
CA LEU A 98 2.60 -4.73 17.50
C LEU A 98 2.03 -5.50 18.70
N PRO A 99 2.47 -6.74 18.95
CA PRO A 99 1.90 -7.52 20.05
C PRO A 99 2.18 -6.86 21.39
N GLN A 100 1.35 -7.16 22.39
CA GLN A 100 1.52 -6.64 23.76
C GLN A 100 2.93 -6.91 24.30
N ARG A 101 3.51 -8.06 23.93
CA ARG A 101 4.87 -8.47 24.29
C ARG A 101 5.94 -7.47 23.84
N TYR A 102 5.85 -6.91 22.62
CA TYR A 102 6.81 -5.89 22.18
C TYR A 102 6.71 -4.63 23.05
N HIS A 103 5.48 -4.18 23.32
CA HIS A 103 5.26 -3.00 24.17
C HIS A 103 5.82 -3.20 25.58
N GLN A 104 5.67 -4.40 26.14
CA GLN A 104 6.24 -4.75 27.43
C GLN A 104 7.77 -4.73 27.40
N LEU A 105 8.40 -5.36 26.39
CA LEU A 105 9.85 -5.37 26.22
C LEU A 105 10.41 -3.95 26.07
N ALA A 106 9.80 -3.15 25.19
CA ALA A 106 10.21 -1.77 24.96
C ALA A 106 10.04 -0.89 26.23
N LYS A 107 9.02 -1.16 27.05
CA LYS A 107 8.80 -0.46 28.33
C LYS A 107 9.81 -0.89 29.40
N THR A 108 10.17 -2.17 29.48
CA THR A 108 11.06 -2.71 30.50
C THR A 108 12.53 -2.47 30.19
N TYR A 109 12.96 -2.75 28.96
CA TYR A 109 14.37 -2.76 28.56
C TYR A 109 14.75 -1.58 27.64
N GLY A 110 13.76 -0.85 27.12
CA GLY A 110 13.96 0.18 26.09
C GLY A 110 13.76 -0.37 24.68
N LYS A 111 13.33 0.48 23.75
CA LYS A 111 12.98 0.11 22.36
C LYS A 111 14.16 -0.41 21.53
N ASP A 112 15.39 -0.02 21.90
CA ASP A 112 16.63 -0.36 21.21
C ASP A 112 17.41 -1.48 21.92
N SER A 113 16.81 -2.11 22.94
CA SER A 113 17.41 -3.20 23.70
C SER A 113 17.59 -4.48 22.88
N PRO A 114 18.59 -5.32 23.20
CA PRO A 114 18.76 -6.64 22.57
C PRO A 114 17.49 -7.50 22.63
N GLU A 115 16.72 -7.44 23.72
CA GLU A 115 15.47 -8.17 23.89
C GLU A 115 14.39 -7.69 22.93
N ALA A 116 14.25 -6.37 22.79
CA ALA A 116 13.31 -5.78 21.82
C ALA A 116 13.74 -6.10 20.38
N GLN A 117 15.04 -6.05 20.06
CA GLN A 117 15.54 -6.38 18.73
C GLN A 117 15.36 -7.86 18.39
N LYS A 118 15.70 -8.77 19.31
CA LYS A 118 15.49 -10.22 19.12
C LYS A 118 14.02 -10.55 18.85
N TYR A 119 13.09 -9.91 19.57
CA TYR A 119 11.66 -10.08 19.31
C TYR A 119 11.27 -9.63 17.89
N LEU A 120 11.88 -8.56 17.39
CA LEU A 120 11.65 -8.03 16.05
C LEU A 120 12.32 -8.86 14.95
N GLU A 121 13.39 -9.59 15.25
CA GLU A 121 14.04 -10.55 14.34
C GLU A 121 13.15 -11.78 14.08
N GLU A 122 12.43 -12.24 15.09
CA GLU A 122 11.47 -13.35 15.00
C GLU A 122 10.10 -12.92 14.42
N TRP A 123 10.03 -11.75 13.78
CA TRP A 123 8.77 -11.19 13.29
C TRP A 123 8.15 -12.04 12.17
N PRO A 124 6.81 -12.23 12.13
CA PRO A 124 6.15 -13.05 11.13
C PRO A 124 6.45 -12.61 9.69
N THR A 125 6.50 -13.59 8.79
CA THR A 125 6.61 -13.38 7.35
C THR A 125 5.39 -13.91 6.62
N ILE A 126 4.99 -13.26 5.54
CA ILE A 126 3.94 -13.71 4.62
C ILE A 126 4.60 -14.27 3.37
N VAL A 127 4.11 -15.41 2.89
CA VAL A 127 4.51 -15.95 1.59
C VAL A 127 3.71 -15.24 0.51
N VAL A 128 4.40 -14.51 -0.36
CA VAL A 128 3.82 -13.84 -1.51
C VAL A 128 4.18 -14.62 -2.76
N ARG A 129 3.18 -14.97 -3.57
CA ARG A 129 3.38 -15.72 -4.81
C ARG A 129 4.30 -14.92 -5.75
N GLY A 130 5.29 -15.58 -6.34
CA GLY A 130 6.24 -14.98 -7.28
C GLY A 130 7.53 -14.46 -6.64
N ILE A 131 7.53 -14.07 -5.36
CA ILE A 131 8.69 -13.44 -4.72
C ILE A 131 9.12 -14.04 -3.37
N GLY A 132 8.33 -14.98 -2.81
CA GLY A 132 8.70 -15.73 -1.61
C GLY A 132 8.31 -15.05 -0.29
N ARG A 133 9.17 -15.16 0.74
CA ARG A 133 8.86 -14.71 2.11
C ARG A 133 9.13 -13.21 2.27
N VAL A 134 8.11 -12.47 2.68
CA VAL A 134 8.18 -11.02 2.95
C VAL A 134 7.83 -10.76 4.42
N PRO A 135 8.61 -9.97 5.18
CA PRO A 135 8.24 -9.59 6.54
C PRO A 135 6.87 -8.91 6.56
N ALA A 136 6.02 -9.28 7.51
CA ALA A 136 4.71 -8.66 7.61
C ALA A 136 4.83 -7.20 8.09
N GLU A 137 3.93 -6.30 7.70
CA GLU A 137 4.02 -4.91 8.19
C GLU A 137 3.82 -4.84 9.70
N ARG A 138 4.70 -4.04 10.34
CA ARG A 138 4.63 -3.71 11.76
C ARG A 138 3.70 -2.52 11.98
N GLY A 139 2.58 -2.76 12.64
CA GLY A 139 1.58 -1.74 12.93
C GLY A 139 0.27 -1.99 12.20
N GLY A 140 -0.81 -1.54 12.82
CA GLY A 140 -2.14 -1.57 12.22
C GLY A 140 -2.35 -0.41 11.25
N PHE A 141 -3.42 -0.53 10.47
CA PHE A 141 -3.78 0.43 9.44
C PHE A 141 -4.19 1.84 9.90
N GLY A 142 -4.28 2.10 11.22
CA GLY A 142 -4.44 3.44 11.79
C GLY A 142 -5.56 4.29 11.15
N SER A 143 -5.49 5.61 11.30
CA SER A 143 -6.38 6.59 10.64
C SER A 143 -5.79 7.22 9.37
N ARG A 144 -4.74 6.62 8.80
CA ARG A 144 -3.93 7.22 7.74
C ARG A 144 -4.28 6.64 6.37
N ALA A 145 -3.94 7.38 5.31
CA ALA A 145 -3.88 6.84 3.96
C ALA A 145 -2.99 5.57 3.97
N TRP A 146 -3.55 4.45 3.52
CA TRP A 146 -2.82 3.18 3.42
C TRP A 146 -2.48 2.91 1.95
N VAL A 147 -1.63 1.93 1.69
CA VAL A 147 -1.24 1.52 0.33
C VAL A 147 -1.89 0.21 -0.12
N GLY A 148 -2.80 -0.34 0.69
CA GLY A 148 -3.43 -1.65 0.47
C GLY A 148 -2.59 -2.84 0.95
N THR A 149 -3.15 -4.04 0.81
CA THR A 149 -2.45 -5.30 1.09
C THR A 149 -2.17 -6.08 -0.18
N VAL A 150 -1.11 -6.89 -0.19
CA VAL A 150 -0.81 -7.83 -1.28
C VAL A 150 -2.05 -8.64 -1.67
N SER A 151 -2.71 -9.25 -0.69
CA SER A 151 -3.92 -10.06 -0.91
C SER A 151 -5.10 -9.30 -1.52
N MET A 152 -5.18 -7.99 -1.34
CA MET A 152 -6.21 -7.15 -1.96
C MET A 152 -5.93 -6.98 -3.45
N PHE A 153 -4.67 -6.74 -3.81
CA PHE A 153 -4.23 -6.54 -5.18
C PHE A 153 -4.19 -7.86 -5.97
N GLU A 154 -3.77 -8.97 -5.35
CA GLU A 154 -3.83 -10.32 -5.97
C GLU A 154 -5.24 -10.67 -6.43
N ARG A 155 -6.26 -10.37 -5.61
CA ARG A 155 -7.69 -10.58 -5.98
C ARG A 155 -8.14 -9.75 -7.17
N HIS A 156 -7.42 -8.68 -7.48
CA HIS A 156 -7.65 -7.84 -8.65
C HIS A 156 -6.63 -8.14 -9.74
N GLY A 157 -6.04 -9.34 -9.78
CA GLY A 157 -5.18 -9.78 -10.88
C GLY A 157 -3.82 -9.08 -10.96
N PHE A 158 -3.36 -8.46 -9.87
CA PHE A 158 -1.99 -7.99 -9.80
C PHE A 158 -1.04 -9.13 -9.44
N GLU A 159 0.12 -9.11 -10.06
CA GLU A 159 1.22 -10.02 -9.80
C GLU A 159 2.33 -9.31 -9.03
N ALA A 160 2.93 -10.00 -8.06
CA ALA A 160 4.06 -9.47 -7.32
C ALA A 160 5.34 -9.59 -8.16
N VAL A 161 6.12 -8.50 -8.21
CA VAL A 161 7.34 -8.39 -9.02
C VAL A 161 8.58 -8.48 -8.13
N GLU A 162 8.63 -7.67 -7.08
CA GLU A 162 9.78 -7.64 -6.16
C GLU A 162 9.41 -7.06 -4.78
N ILE A 163 10.28 -7.25 -3.80
CA ILE A 163 10.21 -6.56 -2.51
C ILE A 163 10.90 -5.21 -2.66
N VAL A 164 10.14 -4.12 -2.54
CA VAL A 164 10.69 -2.75 -2.65
C VAL A 164 11.43 -2.36 -1.38
N ARG A 165 10.80 -2.54 -0.21
CA ARG A 165 11.37 -2.20 1.10
C ARG A 165 10.59 -2.84 2.23
N GLY A 166 11.25 -3.66 3.04
CA GLY A 166 10.62 -4.28 4.21
C GLY A 166 9.39 -5.08 3.81
N SER A 167 8.22 -4.65 4.25
CA SER A 167 6.92 -5.26 3.94
C SER A 167 6.30 -4.80 2.61
N ARG A 168 6.87 -3.79 1.93
CA ARG A 168 6.33 -3.25 0.68
C ARG A 168 6.71 -4.10 -0.51
N VAL A 169 5.72 -4.49 -1.29
CA VAL A 169 5.86 -5.33 -2.47
C VAL A 169 5.45 -4.54 -3.69
N LEU A 170 6.31 -4.47 -4.72
CA LEU A 170 5.90 -3.96 -6.02
C LEU A 170 4.96 -4.98 -6.66
N MET A 171 3.78 -4.52 -7.03
CA MET A 171 2.80 -5.34 -7.75
C MET A 171 2.38 -4.63 -9.03
N ARG A 172 2.20 -5.40 -10.11
CA ARG A 172 1.81 -4.88 -11.41
C ARG A 172 0.64 -5.65 -12.00
N ARG A 173 -0.17 -4.96 -12.80
CA ARG A 173 -1.24 -5.54 -13.61
C ARG A 173 -1.29 -4.83 -14.95
N HIS A 174 -1.48 -5.59 -16.03
CA HIS A 174 -1.82 -5.03 -17.33
C HIS A 174 -3.34 -4.91 -17.46
N LEU A 175 -3.81 -3.76 -17.96
CA LEU A 175 -5.21 -3.46 -18.28
C LEU A 175 -5.35 -3.24 -19.78
#